data_AF-A0A7C6PVY5-F1
#
_entry.id   AF-A0A7C6PVY5-F1
#
_cell.length_a   1.000
_cell.length_b   1.000
_cell.length_c   1.000
_cell.angle_alpha   90.00
_cell.angle_beta   90.00
_cell.angle_gamma   90.00
#
_symmetry.space_group_name_H-M   'P 1'
#
loop_
_entity.id
_entity.type
_entity.pdbx_description
1 polymer ?
#
loop_
_entity_poly.entity_id
_entity_poly.type
_entity_poly.pdbx_seq_one_letter_code
_entity_poly.pdbx_strand_id
1 'polypeptide(L)'
;MSRNKLKVLVVGVCASGKTSLVEALRARGIDAHHAAQEHSNVPWMWKMSKPDFLIVLQAKYETIKKRRDIPWNEKRYWLEVERLRGAKENANLIIDTDNLTKEEVAEIALNALNNYFVTLGKEKLR
;
A
#
# COMPACT_ATOMS: atom_id res chain seq x y z
N MET A 1 24.68 16.49 1.38
CA MET A 1 23.54 16.43 2.32
C MET A 1 22.37 15.76 1.62
N SER A 2 22.07 14.51 1.98
CA SER A 2 20.93 13.77 1.43
C SER A 2 19.63 14.51 1.81
N ARG A 3 18.85 15.00 0.83
CA ARG A 3 17.46 15.36 1.07
C ARG A 3 16.78 14.06 1.53
N ASN A 4 16.41 13.97 2.80
CA ASN A 4 15.74 12.80 3.35
C ASN A 4 14.46 12.55 2.55
N LYS A 5 14.51 11.60 1.60
CA LYS A 5 13.38 11.27 0.74
C LYS A 5 12.33 10.59 1.62
N LEU A 6 11.08 11.07 1.52
CA LEU A 6 9.96 10.50 2.24
C LEU A 6 9.78 9.04 1.84
N LYS A 7 9.85 8.13 2.80
CA LYS A 7 9.74 6.69 2.59
C LYS A 7 8.28 6.24 2.64
N VAL A 8 7.78 5.77 1.49
CA VAL A 8 6.43 5.24 1.35
C VAL A 8 6.46 3.71 1.47
N LEU A 9 5.64 3.15 2.35
CA LEU A 9 5.40 1.70 2.40
C LEU A 9 3.99 1.38 1.94
N VAL A 10 3.87 0.39 1.06
CA VAL A 10 2.60 -0.17 0.59
C VAL A 10 2.44 -1.59 1.13
N VAL A 11 1.34 -1.84 1.84
CA VAL A 11 0.92 -3.18 2.27
C VAL A 11 -0.53 -3.43 1.84
N GLY A 12 -1.03 -4.66 2.00
CA GLY A 12 -2.36 -5.02 1.53
C GLY A 12 -2.48 -6.50 1.23
N VAL A 13 -3.71 -6.97 0.99
CA VAL A 13 -3.99 -8.38 0.68
C VAL A 13 -3.32 -8.82 -0.64
N CYS A 14 -3.24 -10.12 -0.89
CA CYS A 14 -2.81 -10.63 -2.19
C CYS A 14 -3.61 -10.00 -3.33
N ALA A 15 -2.97 -9.74 -4.47
CA ALA A 15 -3.60 -9.18 -5.68
C ALA A 15 -4.32 -7.83 -5.50
N SER A 16 -4.07 -7.09 -4.40
CA SER A 16 -4.57 -5.73 -4.21
C SER A 16 -3.84 -4.67 -5.04
N GLY A 17 -2.78 -5.04 -5.79
CA GLY A 17 -2.05 -4.11 -6.67
C GLY A 17 -0.79 -3.48 -6.06
N LYS A 18 -0.28 -3.99 -4.93
CA LYS A 18 0.93 -3.45 -4.24
C LYS A 18 2.11 -3.20 -5.16
N THR A 19 2.50 -4.21 -5.96
CA THR A 19 3.66 -4.11 -6.86
C THR A 19 3.45 -3.02 -7.91
N SER A 20 2.28 -3.01 -8.56
CA SER A 20 1.95 -2.00 -9.58
C SER A 20 1.93 -0.58 -9.01
N LEU A 21 1.41 -0.38 -7.79
CA LEU A 21 1.45 0.93 -7.14
C LEU A 21 2.89 1.35 -6.83
N VAL A 22 3.71 0.46 -6.26
CA VAL A 22 5.13 0.77 -5.97
C VAL A 22 5.90 1.13 -7.23
N GLU A 23 5.69 0.39 -8.33
CA GLU A 23 6.30 0.71 -9.63
C GLU A 23 5.88 2.09 -10.13
N ALA A 24 4.58 2.41 -10.08
CA ALA A 24 4.05 3.70 -10.51
C ALA A 24 4.57 4.88 -9.67
N LEU A 25 4.73 4.70 -8.36
CA LEU A 25 5.30 5.71 -7.46
C LEU A 25 6.81 5.88 -7.69
N ARG A 26 7.56 4.77 -7.86
CA ARG A 26 8.99 4.81 -8.16
C ARG A 26 9.30 5.50 -9.49
N ALA A 27 8.46 5.27 -10.51
CA ALA A 27 8.57 5.95 -11.81
C ALA A 27 8.46 7.49 -11.69
N ARG A 28 7.89 8.00 -10.61
CA ARG A 28 7.77 9.43 -10.27
C ARG A 28 8.83 9.90 -9.25
N GLY A 29 9.88 9.11 -9.02
CA GLY A 29 11.00 9.47 -8.15
C GLY A 29 10.75 9.33 -6.65
N ILE A 30 9.60 8.77 -6.25
CA ILE A 30 9.21 8.54 -4.85
C ILE A 30 9.92 7.30 -4.30
N ASP A 31 10.43 7.38 -3.07
CA ASP A 31 11.04 6.25 -2.37
C ASP A 31 9.96 5.30 -1.83
N ALA A 32 9.36 4.52 -2.73
CA ALA A 32 8.28 3.58 -2.41
C ALA A 32 8.76 2.13 -2.31
N HIS A 33 8.21 1.38 -1.35
CA HIS A 33 8.48 -0.04 -1.12
C HIS A 33 7.18 -0.77 -0.80
N HIS A 34 7.12 -2.08 -1.02
CA HIS A 34 6.05 -2.90 -0.47
C HIS A 34 6.61 -3.92 0.53
N ALA A 35 5.74 -4.39 1.41
CA ALA A 35 6.03 -5.52 2.29
C ALA A 35 4.92 -6.56 2.21
N ALA A 36 5.29 -7.83 2.29
CA ALA A 36 4.36 -8.96 2.31
C ALA A 36 3.76 -9.19 3.70
N GLN A 37 3.22 -8.13 4.32
CA GLN A 37 2.65 -8.17 5.68
C GLN A 37 1.53 -9.21 5.81
N GLU A 38 0.75 -9.41 4.76
CA GLU A 38 -0.31 -10.41 4.67
C GLU A 38 0.20 -11.86 4.82
N HIS A 39 1.50 -12.08 4.62
CA HIS A 39 2.14 -13.39 4.74
C HIS A 39 2.94 -13.57 6.03
N SER A 40 3.05 -12.51 6.85
CA SER A 40 3.84 -12.54 8.08
C SER A 40 2.98 -12.84 9.31
N ASN A 41 3.51 -13.65 10.22
CA ASN A 41 2.94 -13.82 11.56
C ASN A 41 3.35 -12.70 12.53
N VAL A 42 4.24 -11.78 12.11
CA VAL A 42 4.66 -10.63 12.92
C VAL A 42 3.71 -9.46 12.63
N PRO A 43 2.80 -9.10 13.56
CA PRO A 43 1.73 -8.11 13.29
C PRO A 43 2.25 -6.69 13.01
N TRP A 44 3.49 -6.41 13.41
CA TRP A 44 4.15 -5.11 13.27
C TRP A 44 5.31 -5.10 12.26
N MET A 45 5.40 -6.09 11.37
CA MET A 45 6.49 -6.14 10.38
C MET A 45 6.56 -4.85 9.54
N TRP A 46 5.41 -4.25 9.20
CA TRP A 46 5.32 -2.94 8.54
C TRP A 46 6.02 -1.81 9.32
N LYS A 47 6.07 -1.86 10.65
CA LYS A 47 6.77 -0.85 11.47
C LYS A 47 8.28 -0.93 11.29
N MET A 48 8.82 -2.12 11.00
CA MET A 48 10.26 -2.33 10.88
C MET A 48 10.87 -1.54 9.71
N SER A 49 10.08 -1.23 8.68
CA SER A 49 10.55 -0.39 7.57
C SER A 49 10.60 1.10 7.93
N LYS A 50 10.07 1.51 9.09
CA LYS A 50 9.98 2.91 9.53
C LYS A 50 9.44 3.85 8.42
N PRO A 51 8.22 3.59 7.91
CA PRO A 51 7.67 4.42 6.85
C PRO A 51 7.31 5.81 7.38
N ASP A 52 7.56 6.83 6.56
CA ASP A 52 7.01 8.17 6.78
C ASP A 52 5.53 8.22 6.35
N PHE A 53 5.16 7.40 5.37
CA PHE A 53 3.79 7.29 4.86
C PHE A 53 3.42 5.84 4.55
N LEU A 54 2.34 5.35 5.17
CA LEU A 54 1.84 3.98 5.05
C LEU A 54 0.55 3.95 4.22
N ILE A 55 0.59 3.21 3.11
CA ILE A 55 -0.56 2.94 2.24
C ILE A 55 -1.00 1.49 2.44
N VAL A 56 -2.30 1.27 2.66
CA VAL A 56 -2.91 -0.05 2.77
C VAL A 56 -3.89 -0.27 1.62
N LEU A 57 -3.60 -1.24 0.75
CA LEU A 57 -4.47 -1.62 -0.35
C LEU A 57 -5.38 -2.80 0.05
N GLN A 58 -6.68 -2.65 -0.20
CA GLN A 58 -7.70 -3.66 0.07
C GLN A 58 -8.34 -4.11 -1.24
N ALA A 59 -8.79 -5.35 -1.27
CA ALA A 59 -9.57 -5.94 -2.35
C ALA A 59 -10.40 -7.07 -1.76
N LYS A 60 -11.64 -7.21 -2.21
CA LYS A 60 -12.51 -8.33 -1.83
C LYS A 60 -11.97 -9.64 -2.40
N TYR A 61 -12.24 -10.74 -1.70
CA TYR A 61 -11.88 -12.08 -2.15
C TYR A 61 -12.33 -12.37 -3.60
N GLU A 62 -13.55 -11.97 -3.96
CA GLU A 62 -14.07 -12.10 -5.32
C GLU A 62 -13.25 -11.34 -6.37
N THR A 63 -12.76 -10.14 -6.04
CA THR A 63 -11.87 -9.37 -6.91
C THR A 63 -10.53 -10.07 -7.06
N ILE A 64 -9.98 -10.63 -5.99
CA ILE A 64 -8.71 -11.36 -6.01
C ILE A 64 -8.80 -12.55 -6.97
N LYS A 65 -9.86 -13.37 -6.87
CA LYS A 65 -10.09 -14.52 -7.76
C LYS A 65 -10.19 -14.11 -9.23
N LYS A 66 -10.80 -12.95 -9.52
CA LYS A 66 -10.89 -12.42 -10.89
C LYS A 66 -9.53 -11.97 -11.44
N ARG A 67 -8.65 -11.46 -10.58
CA ARG A 67 -7.33 -10.92 -10.96
C ARG A 67 -6.26 -11.99 -11.08
N ARG A 68 -6.34 -13.06 -10.29
CA ARG A 68 -5.33 -14.10 -10.23
C ARG A 68 -5.98 -15.43 -9.89
N ASP A 69 -5.54 -16.48 -10.57
CA ASP A 69 -5.83 -17.83 -10.13
C ASP A 69 -5.15 -18.08 -8.78
N ILE A 70 -5.94 -18.49 -7.78
CA ILE A 70 -5.46 -18.66 -6.40
C ILE A 70 -5.72 -20.09 -5.93
N PRO A 71 -4.69 -20.80 -5.43
CA PRO A 71 -4.84 -22.19 -4.98
C PRO A 71 -5.43 -22.30 -3.56
N TRP A 72 -5.85 -21.19 -2.96
CA TRP A 72 -6.29 -21.10 -1.57
C TRP A 72 -7.70 -20.53 -1.48
N ASN A 73 -8.36 -20.80 -0.34
CA ASN A 73 -9.77 -20.47 -0.12
C ASN A 73 -9.95 -19.18 0.70
N GLU A 74 -11.20 -18.79 0.92
CA GLU A 74 -11.58 -17.58 1.63
C GLU A 74 -11.02 -17.51 3.08
N LYS A 75 -10.80 -18.66 3.75
CA LYS A 75 -10.17 -18.69 5.07
C LYS A 75 -8.76 -18.07 5.03
N ARG A 76 -8.00 -18.31 3.95
CA ARG A 76 -6.68 -17.69 3.76
C ARG A 76 -6.81 -16.18 3.55
N TYR A 77 -7.83 -15.73 2.82
CA TYR A 77 -8.11 -14.30 2.66
C TYR A 77 -8.36 -13.60 4.00
N TRP A 78 -9.22 -14.17 4.85
CA TRP A 78 -9.49 -13.59 6.17
C TRP A 78 -8.25 -13.54 7.07
N LEU A 79 -7.36 -14.54 6.97
CA LEU A 79 -6.07 -14.51 7.66
C LEU A 79 -5.16 -13.37 7.16
N GLU A 80 -5.13 -13.11 5.86
CA GLU A 80 -4.41 -11.96 5.29
C GLU A 80 -4.96 -10.63 5.82
N VAL A 81 -6.29 -10.49 5.85
CA VAL A 81 -6.98 -9.31 6.41
C VAL A 81 -6.60 -9.10 7.88
N GLU A 82 -6.64 -10.16 8.70
CA GLU A 82 -6.30 -10.07 10.12
C GLU A 82 -4.84 -9.65 10.33
N ARG A 83 -3.90 -10.21 9.57
CA ARG A 83 -2.47 -9.85 9.64
C ARG A 83 -2.19 -8.41 9.25
N LEU A 84 -3.08 -7.79 8.48
CA LEU A 84 -2.98 -6.39 8.07
C LEU A 84 -3.64 -5.42 9.06
N ARG A 85 -4.36 -5.91 10.09
CA ARG A 85 -5.12 -5.07 11.01
C ARG A 85 -4.29 -3.95 11.62
N GLY A 86 -3.11 -4.27 12.15
CA GLY A 86 -2.22 -3.28 12.74
C GLY A 86 -1.72 -2.24 11.74
N ALA A 87 -1.50 -2.61 10.48
CA ALA A 87 -1.14 -1.64 9.44
C ALA A 87 -2.34 -0.75 9.06
N LYS A 88 -3.54 -1.34 8.97
CA LYS A 88 -4.79 -0.62 8.66
C LYS A 88 -5.10 0.44 9.72
N GLU A 89 -4.95 0.12 11.00
CA GLU A 89 -5.16 1.04 12.13
C GLU A 89 -4.17 2.23 12.14
N ASN A 90 -3.02 2.09 11.50
CA ASN A 90 -1.95 3.10 11.47
C ASN A 90 -1.71 3.68 10.07
N ALA A 91 -2.61 3.40 9.12
CA ALA A 91 -2.44 3.81 7.74
C ALA A 91 -2.61 5.33 7.60
N ASN A 92 -1.77 5.95 6.76
CA ASN A 92 -2.01 7.31 6.29
C ASN A 92 -3.05 7.32 5.17
N LEU A 93 -3.11 6.24 4.38
CA LEU A 93 -4.06 6.07 3.29
C LEU A 93 -4.51 4.61 3.19
N ILE A 94 -5.81 4.41 3.04
CA ILE A 94 -6.41 3.11 2.71
C ILE A 94 -7.09 3.25 1.35
N ILE A 95 -6.86 2.31 0.43
CA ILE A 95 -7.49 2.31 -0.89
C ILE A 95 -8.19 0.97 -1.12
N ASP A 96 -9.50 1.02 -1.34
CA ASP A 96 -10.29 -0.11 -1.82
C ASP A 96 -10.14 -0.22 -3.34
N THR A 97 -9.42 -1.24 -3.79
CA THR A 97 -9.01 -1.34 -5.19
C THR A 97 -10.01 -2.05 -6.09
N ASP A 98 -11.14 -2.53 -5.54
CA ASP A 98 -12.05 -3.47 -6.23
C ASP A 98 -12.46 -3.04 -7.64
N ASN A 99 -12.83 -1.76 -7.78
CA ASN A 99 -13.35 -1.18 -9.02
C ASN A 99 -12.41 -0.14 -9.62
N LEU A 100 -11.14 -0.15 -9.21
CA LEU A 100 -10.15 0.82 -9.66
C LEU A 100 -9.15 0.16 -10.60
N THR A 101 -8.79 0.91 -11.64
CA THR A 101 -7.63 0.65 -12.49
C THR A 101 -6.33 0.91 -11.73
N LYS A 102 -5.20 0.45 -12.27
CA LYS A 102 -3.88 0.70 -11.66
C LYS A 102 -3.56 2.19 -11.63
N GLU A 103 -3.98 2.89 -12.68
CA GLU A 103 -3.79 4.32 -12.90
C GLU A 103 -4.57 5.14 -11.86
N GLU A 104 -5.85 4.81 -11.63
CA GLU A 104 -6.67 5.46 -10.60
C GLU A 104 -6.11 5.23 -9.19
N VAL A 105 -5.66 4.01 -8.87
CA VAL A 105 -5.01 3.71 -7.59
C VAL A 105 -3.74 4.56 -7.41
N ALA A 106 -2.93 4.71 -8.47
CA ALA A 106 -1.74 5.54 -8.44
C ALA A 106 -2.09 7.03 -8.26
N GLU A 107 -3.10 7.53 -8.94
CA GLU A 107 -3.57 8.92 -8.82
C GLU A 107 -4.05 9.24 -7.39
N ILE A 108 -4.86 8.36 -6.79
CA ILE A 108 -5.31 8.49 -5.41
C ILE A 108 -4.13 8.57 -4.45
N ALA A 109 -3.15 7.67 -4.61
CA ALA A 109 -1.94 7.66 -3.78
C ALA A 109 -1.11 8.94 -3.94
N LEU A 110 -0.93 9.44 -5.16
CA LEU A 110 -0.18 10.66 -5.44
C LEU A 110 -0.86 11.90 -4.87
N ASN A 111 -2.18 12.00 -4.99
CA ASN A 111 -2.96 13.10 -4.41
C ASN A 111 -2.83 13.14 -2.89
N ALA A 112 -2.94 11.98 -2.23
CA ALA A 112 -2.76 11.87 -0.78
C ALA A 112 -1.33 12.25 -0.34
N LEU A 113 -0.30 11.76 -1.07
CA LEU A 113 1.08 12.10 -0.80
C LEU A 113 1.33 13.60 -0.97
N ASN A 114 0.81 14.21 -2.03
CA ASN A 114 0.93 15.65 -2.26
C ASN A 114 0.33 16.47 -1.12
N ASN A 115 -0.86 16.08 -0.64
CA ASN A 115 -1.48 16.73 0.51
C ASN A 115 -0.61 16.58 1.77
N TYR A 116 -0.01 15.41 1.98
CA TYR A 116 0.90 15.15 3.10
C TYR A 116 2.21 15.95 3.00
N PHE A 117 2.76 16.17 1.80
CA PHE A 117 3.92 17.05 1.63
C PHE A 117 3.61 18.50 1.99
N VAL A 118 2.44 18.99 1.56
CA VAL A 118 1.95 20.34 1.88
C VAL A 118 1.80 20.52 3.39
N THR A 119 1.23 19.55 4.11
CA THR A 119 1.07 19.65 5.58
C THR A 119 2.41 19.62 6.32
N LEU A 120 3.44 18.99 5.76
CA LEU A 120 4.80 19.01 6.30
C LEU A 120 5.60 20.29 5.96
N GLY A 121 5.02 21.25 5.25
CA GLY A 121 5.72 22.46 4.78
C GLY A 121 6.82 22.16 3.75
N LYS A 122 6.76 21.01 3.08
CA LYS A 122 7.70 20.60 2.01
C LYS A 122 7.12 20.98 0.64
N GLU A 123 7.99 21.27 -0.34
CA GLU A 123 7.55 21.49 -1.73
C GLU A 123 6.78 20.25 -2.26
N LYS A 124 5.71 20.48 -3.03
CA LYS A 124 4.89 19.42 -3.65
C LYS A 124 5.74 18.46 -4.50
N LEU A 125 5.27 17.21 -4.67
CA LEU A 125 5.85 16.31 -5.67
C LEU A 125 5.67 16.96 -7.04
N ARG A 126 6.77 17.20 -7.75
CA ARG A 126 6.77 17.69 -9.13
C ARG A 126 6.62 16.53 -10.10
#